data_AF-A0A955TUA3-F1
#
_entry.id   AF-A0A955TUA3-F1
#
_cell.length_a   1.000
_cell.length_b   1.000
_cell.length_c   1.000
_cell.angle_alpha   90.00
_cell.angle_beta   90.00
_cell.angle_gamma   90.00
#
_symmetry.space_group_name_H-M   'P 1'
#
loop_
_entity.id
_entity.type
_entity.pdbx_description
1 polymer ?
#
loop_
_entity_poly.entity_id
_entity_poly.type
_entity_poly.pdbx_seq_one_letter_code
_entity_poly.pdbx_strand_id
1 'polypeptide(L)'
;GHRQGWKTAQQQDAEQLATQLSAAQQAATNYRQEITKVKQSSQQQLLKTLADYRMHIYTGYTWDDGGASFFGGNFISDVYDDGRFTYIRVTHDNKAILQISATIDGQEEMIEYAYDEDRKMYTISGIFPAFVLRYDESDIDVKRRDGATRGAS
;
A
#
# COMPACT_ATOMS: atom_id res chain seq x y z
N GLY A 1 -53.25 33.50 -50.65
CA GLY A 1 -53.62 33.62 -49.22
C GLY A 1 -52.95 32.50 -48.46
N HIS A 2 -51.99 32.84 -47.59
CA HIS A 2 -51.19 31.88 -46.83
C HIS A 2 -52.07 31.08 -45.85
N ARG A 3 -52.04 29.74 -45.93
CA ARG A 3 -52.61 28.85 -44.91
C ARG A 3 -51.61 28.72 -43.76
N GLN A 4 -51.76 29.53 -42.71
CA GLN A 4 -51.05 29.31 -41.46
C GLN A 4 -51.72 28.14 -40.73
N GLY A 5 -51.03 27.00 -40.67
CA GLY A 5 -51.47 25.82 -39.94
C GLY A 5 -51.22 26.02 -38.44
N TRP A 6 -52.29 26.14 -37.66
CA TRP A 6 -52.21 26.16 -36.20
C TRP A 6 -51.91 24.73 -35.73
N LYS A 7 -50.78 24.54 -35.03
CA LYS A 7 -50.48 23.25 -34.38
C LYS A 7 -51.50 23.01 -33.28
N THR A 8 -52.11 21.82 -33.28
CA THR A 8 -53.04 21.41 -32.21
C THR A 8 -52.28 21.23 -30.89
N ALA A 9 -52.94 21.43 -29.73
CA ALA A 9 -52.32 21.26 -28.41
C ALA A 9 -51.57 19.91 -28.26
N GLN A 10 -52.14 18.82 -28.79
CA GLN A 10 -51.50 17.50 -28.82
C GLN A 10 -50.16 17.46 -29.60
N GLN A 11 -49.99 18.28 -30.64
CA GLN A 11 -48.73 18.35 -31.39
C GLN A 11 -47.67 19.15 -30.62
N GLN A 12 -48.08 20.17 -29.87
CA GLN A 12 -47.18 20.93 -29.00
C GLN A 12 -46.71 20.09 -27.81
N ASP A 13 -47.61 19.32 -27.19
CA ASP A 13 -47.29 18.39 -26.10
C ASP A 13 -46.32 17.29 -26.56
N ALA A 14 -46.54 16.72 -27.76
CA ALA A 14 -45.66 15.72 -28.35
C ALA A 14 -44.26 16.26 -28.66
N GLU A 15 -44.15 17.49 -29.17
CA GLU A 15 -42.86 18.15 -29.43
C GLU A 15 -42.10 18.46 -28.13
N GLN A 16 -42.81 18.90 -27.09
CA GLN A 16 -42.22 19.12 -25.77
C GLN A 16 -41.73 17.82 -25.14
N LEU A 17 -42.50 16.75 -25.22
CA LEU A 17 -42.10 15.43 -24.72
C LEU A 17 -40.88 14.88 -25.49
N ALA A 18 -40.86 15.01 -26.81
CA ALA A 18 -39.71 14.61 -27.62
C ALA A 18 -38.43 15.40 -27.27
N THR A 19 -38.58 16.71 -26.99
CA THR A 19 -37.47 17.56 -26.55
C THR A 19 -36.95 17.14 -25.18
N GLN A 20 -37.85 16.85 -24.22
CA GLN A 20 -37.48 16.37 -22.89
C GLN A 20 -36.80 15.00 -22.94
N LEU A 21 -37.30 14.07 -23.75
CA LEU A 21 -36.71 12.74 -23.94
C LEU A 21 -35.31 12.83 -24.55
N SER A 22 -35.12 13.69 -25.55
CA SER A 22 -33.78 13.85 -26.16
C SER A 22 -32.78 14.48 -25.19
N ALA A 23 -33.20 15.48 -24.38
CA ALA A 23 -32.37 16.06 -23.33
C ALA A 23 -31.99 15.02 -22.25
N ALA A 24 -32.95 14.19 -21.81
CA ALA A 24 -32.70 13.14 -20.84
C ALA A 24 -31.72 12.07 -21.39
N GLN A 25 -31.85 11.68 -22.66
CA GLN A 25 -30.93 10.76 -23.32
C GLN A 25 -29.51 11.32 -23.43
N GLN A 26 -29.38 12.61 -23.76
CA GLN A 26 -28.09 13.30 -23.80
C GLN A 26 -27.45 13.35 -22.42
N ALA A 27 -28.19 13.74 -21.39
CA ALA A 27 -27.70 13.75 -20.00
C ALA A 27 -27.22 12.36 -19.56
N ALA A 28 -28.01 11.31 -19.84
CA ALA A 28 -27.63 9.93 -19.52
C ALA A 28 -26.38 9.44 -20.28
N THR A 29 -26.11 10.00 -21.47
CA THR A 29 -24.90 9.69 -22.24
C THR A 29 -23.69 10.41 -21.65
N ASN A 30 -23.84 11.69 -21.31
CA ASN A 30 -22.79 12.50 -20.68
C ASN A 30 -22.38 11.90 -19.32
N TYR A 31 -23.33 11.52 -18.47
CA TYR A 31 -23.03 10.86 -17.20
C TYR A 31 -22.29 9.54 -17.37
N ARG A 32 -22.65 8.73 -18.39
CA ARG A 32 -21.93 7.48 -18.68
C ARG A 32 -20.48 7.73 -19.12
N GLN A 33 -20.24 8.78 -19.90
CA GLN A 33 -18.89 9.19 -20.30
C GLN A 33 -18.08 9.69 -19.11
N GLU A 34 -18.67 10.49 -18.23
CA GLU A 34 -18.00 10.97 -17.01
C GLU A 34 -17.64 9.82 -16.07
N ILE A 35 -18.56 8.88 -15.82
CA ILE A 35 -18.29 7.69 -15.00
C ILE A 35 -17.13 6.87 -15.60
N THR A 36 -17.11 6.69 -16.91
CA THR A 36 -16.05 5.95 -17.59
C THR A 36 -14.70 6.66 -17.44
N LYS A 37 -14.67 7.98 -17.61
CA LYS A 37 -13.46 8.80 -17.44
C LYS A 37 -12.93 8.74 -16.00
N VAL A 38 -13.81 8.87 -15.01
CA VAL A 38 -13.45 8.76 -13.59
C VAL A 38 -12.91 7.38 -13.25
N LYS A 39 -13.53 6.31 -13.77
CA LYS A 39 -13.03 4.94 -13.58
C LYS A 39 -11.64 4.76 -14.20
N GLN A 40 -11.44 5.23 -15.42
CA GLN A 40 -10.14 5.16 -16.10
C GLN A 40 -9.07 5.96 -15.37
N SER A 41 -9.37 7.19 -14.95
CA SER A 41 -8.42 8.02 -14.19
C SER A 41 -8.10 7.41 -12.83
N SER A 42 -9.10 6.84 -12.14
CA SER A 42 -8.90 6.14 -10.86
C SER A 42 -8.02 4.92 -11.04
N GLN A 43 -8.22 4.12 -12.10
CA GLN A 43 -7.37 2.98 -12.40
C GLN A 43 -5.93 3.40 -12.71
N GLN A 44 -5.75 4.47 -13.50
CA GLN A 44 -4.43 5.02 -13.79
C GLN A 44 -3.73 5.52 -12.52
N GLN A 45 -4.47 6.21 -11.65
CA GLN A 45 -3.95 6.68 -10.38
C GLN A 45 -3.51 5.50 -9.49
N LEU A 46 -4.33 4.44 -9.41
CA LEU A 46 -4.00 3.24 -8.64
C LEU A 46 -2.73 2.55 -9.19
N LEU A 47 -2.63 2.38 -10.51
CA LEU A 47 -1.45 1.80 -11.15
C LEU A 47 -0.20 2.64 -10.91
N LYS A 48 -0.33 3.97 -10.96
CA LYS A 48 0.75 4.91 -10.63
C LYS A 48 1.16 4.77 -9.17
N THR A 49 0.22 4.77 -8.24
CA THR A 49 0.51 4.58 -6.81
C THR A 49 1.20 3.24 -6.54
N LEU A 50 0.79 2.16 -7.20
CA LEU A 50 1.46 0.85 -7.08
C LEU A 50 2.88 0.88 -7.66
N ALA A 51 3.09 1.55 -8.79
CA ALA A 51 4.41 1.71 -9.39
C ALA A 51 5.32 2.55 -8.49
N ASP A 52 4.82 3.69 -8.00
CA ASP A 52 5.53 4.55 -7.07
C ASP A 52 5.88 3.77 -5.79
N TYR A 53 4.95 3.01 -5.20
CA TYR A 53 5.22 2.15 -4.03
C TYR A 53 6.38 1.17 -4.27
N ARG A 54 6.38 0.46 -5.41
CA ARG A 54 7.45 -0.49 -5.76
C ARG A 54 8.81 0.17 -5.86
N MET A 55 8.88 1.43 -6.30
CA MET A 55 10.14 2.18 -6.41
C MET A 55 10.70 2.61 -5.05
N HIS A 56 9.88 2.61 -3.99
CA HIS A 56 10.31 2.95 -2.62
C HIS A 56 10.69 1.72 -1.79
N ILE A 57 10.59 0.51 -2.35
CA ILE A 57 11.04 -0.69 -1.64
C ILE A 57 12.56 -0.67 -1.56
N TYR A 58 13.08 -0.54 -0.35
CA TYR A 58 14.50 -0.65 -0.07
C TYR A 58 14.81 -2.03 0.52
N THR A 59 15.74 -2.74 -0.10
CA THR A 59 16.15 -4.10 0.30
C THR A 59 17.60 -4.17 0.75
N GLY A 60 18.25 -3.02 0.95
CA GLY A 60 19.67 -2.90 1.26
C GLY A 60 19.99 -3.22 2.72
N TYR A 61 19.49 -4.32 3.25
CA TYR A 61 19.81 -4.78 4.60
C TYR A 61 20.92 -5.84 4.56
N THR A 62 21.57 -6.01 5.70
CA THR A 62 22.52 -7.08 6.00
C THR A 62 22.23 -7.62 7.38
N TRP A 63 22.35 -8.91 7.56
CA TRP A 63 22.23 -9.57 8.83
C TRP A 63 23.24 -10.70 8.92
N ASP A 64 23.58 -11.07 10.14
CA ASP A 64 24.34 -12.27 10.44
C ASP A 64 23.49 -13.11 11.39
N ASP A 65 23.02 -14.25 10.89
CA ASP A 65 22.25 -15.25 11.62
C ASP A 65 23.03 -15.83 12.82
N GLY A 66 24.30 -15.46 12.98
CA GLY A 66 25.12 -15.65 14.17
C GLY A 66 25.42 -17.11 14.52
N GLY A 67 24.98 -18.06 13.69
CA GLY A 67 25.09 -19.49 13.98
C GLY A 67 24.42 -19.89 15.31
N ALA A 68 23.55 -19.04 15.85
CA ALA A 68 22.96 -19.26 17.16
C ALA A 68 22.11 -20.53 17.12
N SER A 69 22.39 -21.45 18.03
CA SER A 69 21.82 -22.80 18.05
C SER A 69 20.28 -22.80 18.09
N PHE A 70 19.66 -21.70 18.54
CA PHE A 70 18.22 -21.53 18.54
C PHE A 70 17.61 -21.23 17.16
N PHE A 71 18.17 -20.27 16.43
CA PHE A 71 17.61 -19.81 15.15
C PHE A 71 17.92 -20.78 14.00
N GLY A 72 19.06 -21.46 14.08
CA GLY A 72 19.61 -22.22 12.97
C GLY A 72 20.12 -21.30 11.85
N GLY A 73 20.78 -21.88 10.84
CA GLY A 73 21.24 -21.10 9.69
C GLY A 73 20.10 -20.71 8.75
N ASN A 74 20.19 -19.52 8.15
CA ASN A 74 19.19 -18.95 7.23
C ASN A 74 17.83 -18.73 7.91
N PHE A 75 17.83 -18.18 9.14
CA PHE A 75 16.60 -17.90 9.85
C PHE A 75 15.83 -16.74 9.21
N ILE A 76 16.52 -15.64 8.91
CA ILE A 76 15.95 -14.52 8.16
C ILE A 76 16.05 -14.84 6.67
N SER A 77 14.92 -14.80 5.97
CA SER A 77 14.92 -14.96 4.51
C SER A 77 15.16 -13.63 3.81
N ASP A 78 14.48 -12.57 4.25
CA ASP A 78 14.45 -11.28 3.60
C ASP A 78 14.22 -10.16 4.61
N VAL A 79 14.83 -9.00 4.36
CA VAL A 79 14.54 -7.75 5.06
C VAL A 79 14.40 -6.62 4.05
N TYR A 80 13.31 -5.87 4.17
CA TYR A 80 13.05 -4.71 3.33
C TYR A 80 12.14 -3.70 4.03
N ASP A 81 12.10 -2.48 3.53
CA ASP A 81 11.14 -1.45 3.96
C ASP A 81 10.50 -0.77 2.75
N ASP A 82 9.39 -0.08 2.99
CA ASP A 82 8.62 0.62 1.96
C ASP A 82 8.58 2.14 2.11
N GLY A 83 9.52 2.70 2.86
CA GLY A 83 9.51 4.13 3.23
C GLY A 83 8.68 4.44 4.49
N ARG A 84 7.96 3.48 5.07
CA ARG A 84 7.22 3.67 6.33
C ARG A 84 7.38 2.53 7.32
N PHE A 85 7.31 1.29 6.85
CA PHE A 85 7.42 0.10 7.68
C PHE A 85 8.62 -0.72 7.26
N THR A 86 9.27 -1.36 8.24
CA THR A 86 10.29 -2.37 7.98
C THR A 86 9.68 -3.76 8.15
N TYR A 87 9.99 -4.66 7.22
CA TYR A 87 9.51 -6.02 7.17
C TYR A 87 10.69 -6.99 7.30
N ILE A 88 10.59 -7.91 8.25
CA ILE A 88 11.57 -8.98 8.44
C ILE A 88 10.86 -10.31 8.28
N ARG A 89 11.17 -11.02 7.21
CA ARG A 89 10.61 -12.35 6.92
C ARG A 89 11.53 -13.43 7.45
N VAL A 90 10.94 -14.42 8.10
CA VAL A 90 11.65 -15.57 8.65
C VAL A 90 11.28 -16.86 7.91
N THR A 91 12.18 -17.82 7.85
CA THR A 91 12.00 -19.06 7.09
C THR A 91 11.08 -20.07 7.79
N HIS A 92 11.02 -20.01 9.12
CA HIS A 92 10.20 -20.88 9.94
C HIS A 92 9.71 -20.15 11.19
N ASP A 93 8.65 -20.69 11.78
CA ASP A 93 8.09 -20.13 13.02
C ASP A 93 8.88 -20.70 14.19
N ASN A 94 9.35 -19.80 15.03
CA ASN A 94 9.98 -20.19 16.28
C ASN A 94 8.90 -20.59 17.28
N LYS A 95 9.26 -21.38 18.30
CA LYS A 95 8.33 -21.73 19.40
C LYS A 95 7.82 -20.51 20.20
N ALA A 96 8.32 -19.31 19.92
CA ALA A 96 7.97 -18.07 20.59
C ALA A 96 8.16 -16.86 19.67
N ILE A 97 7.48 -15.76 20.02
CA ILE A 97 7.63 -14.46 19.36
C ILE A 97 8.96 -13.83 19.80
N LEU A 98 9.71 -13.29 18.84
CA LEU A 98 10.98 -12.61 19.08
C LEU A 98 10.76 -11.24 19.71
N GLN A 99 11.67 -10.85 20.59
CA GLN A 99 11.79 -9.48 21.04
C GLN A 99 12.55 -8.67 19.99
N ILE A 100 11.97 -7.57 19.51
CA ILE A 100 12.63 -6.69 18.53
C ILE A 100 12.87 -5.32 19.16
N SER A 101 14.12 -4.88 19.09
CA SER A 101 14.54 -3.51 19.42
C SER A 101 15.20 -2.86 18.21
N ALA A 102 15.33 -1.53 18.24
CA ALA A 102 16.02 -0.75 17.21
C ALA A 102 16.99 0.25 17.81
N THR A 103 17.94 0.71 17.01
CA THR A 103 18.79 1.84 17.36
C THR A 103 18.08 3.18 17.08
N ILE A 104 17.81 3.95 18.12
CA ILE A 104 17.24 5.30 18.10
C ILE A 104 18.24 6.24 18.78
N ASP A 105 18.69 7.28 18.07
CA ASP A 105 19.70 8.24 18.58
C ASP A 105 20.97 7.57 19.18
N GLY A 106 21.36 6.41 18.62
CA GLY A 106 22.53 5.64 19.07
C GLY A 106 22.31 4.80 20.33
N GLN A 107 21.09 4.78 20.88
CA GLN A 107 20.67 3.91 21.96
C GLN A 107 19.77 2.81 21.44
N GLU A 108 19.77 1.67 22.12
CA GLU A 108 18.86 0.58 21.79
C GLU A 108 17.54 0.77 22.54
N GLU A 109 16.43 0.78 21.80
CA GLU A 109 15.09 0.99 22.34
C GLU A 109 14.12 -0.07 21.84
N MET A 110 13.16 -0.43 22.70
CA MET A 110 12.06 -1.31 22.34
C MET A 110 11.10 -0.58 21.40
N ILE A 111 10.70 -1.27 20.33
CA ILE A 111 9.84 -0.71 19.29
C ILE A 111 8.53 -1.48 19.20
N GLU A 112 7.55 -0.86 18.55
CA GLU A 112 6.28 -1.51 18.22
C GLU A 112 6.44 -2.34 16.94
N TYR A 113 5.98 -3.58 17.00
CA TYR A 113 5.92 -4.48 15.86
C TYR A 113 4.74 -5.46 16.00
N ALA A 114 4.32 -5.99 14.86
CA ALA A 114 3.35 -7.06 14.76
C ALA A 114 4.00 -8.28 14.08
N TYR A 115 3.58 -9.48 14.47
CA TYR A 115 3.97 -10.72 13.80
C TYR A 115 2.76 -11.33 13.07
N ASP A 116 2.94 -11.64 11.80
CA ASP A 116 1.98 -12.31 10.94
C ASP A 116 2.44 -13.76 10.75
N GLU A 117 1.76 -14.71 11.41
CA GLU A 117 2.09 -16.14 11.38
C GLU A 117 1.90 -16.74 9.97
N ASP A 118 0.84 -16.36 9.25
CA ASP A 118 0.55 -16.87 7.90
C ASP A 118 1.65 -16.49 6.91
N ARG A 119 2.26 -15.30 7.10
CA ARG A 119 3.33 -14.77 6.24
C ARG A 119 4.73 -14.94 6.83
N LYS A 120 4.83 -15.41 8.07
CA LYS A 120 6.08 -15.51 8.85
C LYS A 120 6.87 -14.21 8.83
N MET A 121 6.19 -13.12 9.14
CA MET A 121 6.71 -11.78 8.89
C MET A 121 6.50 -10.87 10.09
N TYR A 122 7.58 -10.27 10.56
CA TYR A 122 7.54 -9.16 11.49
C TYR A 122 7.36 -7.86 10.71
N THR A 123 6.39 -7.05 11.12
CA THR A 123 6.12 -5.70 10.59
C THR A 123 6.43 -4.70 11.68
N ILE A 124 7.40 -3.84 11.44
CA ILE A 124 7.90 -2.86 12.39
C ILE A 124 7.46 -1.46 11.95
N SER A 125 6.89 -0.70 12.88
CA SER A 125 6.49 0.69 12.66
C SER A 125 7.72 1.60 12.62
N GLY A 126 8.16 1.96 11.41
CA GLY A 126 9.27 2.88 11.18
C GLY A 126 10.47 2.26 10.48
N ILE A 127 11.45 3.11 10.19
CA ILE A 127 12.70 2.75 9.53
C ILE A 127 13.88 3.14 10.40
N PHE A 128 14.65 2.14 10.79
CA PHE A 128 15.76 2.30 11.71
C PHE A 128 17.07 1.82 11.08
N PRO A 129 18.22 2.40 11.49
CA PRO A 129 19.52 2.01 10.94
C PRO A 129 19.94 0.60 11.37
N ALA A 130 19.47 0.11 12.52
CA ALA A 130 19.72 -1.25 12.98
C ALA A 130 18.58 -1.76 13.87
N PHE A 131 18.43 -3.08 13.87
CA PHE A 131 17.51 -3.85 14.71
C PHE A 131 18.25 -4.99 15.38
N VAL A 132 17.78 -5.38 16.55
CA VAL A 132 18.21 -6.62 17.22
C VAL A 132 16.99 -7.49 17.47
N LEU A 133 17.02 -8.71 16.93
CA LEU A 133 15.99 -9.72 17.17
C LEU A 133 16.53 -10.68 18.22
N ARG A 134 15.82 -10.82 19.35
CA ARG A 134 16.27 -11.64 20.48
C ARG A 134 15.30 -12.74 20.83
N TYR A 135 15.88 -13.88 21.20
CA TYR A 135 15.22 -14.93 21.94
C TYR A 135 16.22 -15.59 22.89
N ASP A 136 15.90 -15.58 24.19
CA ASP A 136 16.78 -16.11 25.23
C ASP A 136 18.18 -15.47 25.16
N GLU A 137 19.25 -16.27 25.06
CA GLU A 137 20.62 -15.80 24.91
C GLU A 137 21.04 -15.61 23.43
N SER A 138 20.13 -15.82 22.48
CA SER A 138 20.41 -15.70 21.04
C SER A 138 19.93 -14.36 20.49
N ASP A 139 20.78 -13.70 19.71
CA ASP A 139 20.46 -12.48 18.98
C ASP A 139 20.79 -12.58 17.48
N ILE A 140 20.10 -11.77 16.70
CA ILE A 140 20.40 -11.51 15.30
C ILE A 140 20.40 -10.00 15.09
N ASP A 141 21.55 -9.48 14.66
CA ASP A 141 21.72 -8.10 14.27
C ASP A 141 21.30 -7.91 12.81
N VAL A 142 20.37 -6.99 12.58
CA VAL A 142 19.94 -6.58 11.24
C VAL A 142 20.30 -5.11 11.03
N LYS A 143 21.08 -4.80 10.00
CA LYS A 143 21.60 -3.45 9.73
C LYS A 143 21.20 -2.97 8.34
N ARG A 144 20.72 -1.73 8.27
CA ARG A 144 20.47 -1.03 7.02
C ARG A 144 21.80 -0.55 6.46
N ARG A 145 22.16 -0.91 5.22
CA ARG A 145 23.49 -0.63 4.65
C ARG A 145 23.79 0.85 4.47
N ASP A 146 22.78 1.65 4.16
CA ASP A 146 22.97 3.08 3.93
C ASP A 146 23.05 3.91 5.22
N GLY A 147 22.62 3.36 6.36
CA GLY A 147 22.52 4.06 7.64
C GLY A 147 21.78 5.40 7.56
N ALA A 148 20.92 5.59 6.54
CA ALA A 148 20.43 6.90 6.16
C ALA A 148 19.32 7.43 7.09
N THR A 149 18.79 6.60 7.98
CA THR A 149 17.72 6.98 8.90
C THR A 149 18.22 7.07 10.33
N ARG A 150 17.62 7.99 11.10
CA ARG A 150 17.88 8.16 12.55
C ARG A 150 16.73 7.63 13.42
N GLY A 151 15.88 6.78 12.86
CA GLY A 151 14.73 6.21 13.57
C GLY A 151 13.49 7.10 13.60
N ALA A 152 13.09 7.64 12.45
CA ALA A 152 11.80 8.32 12.29
C ALA A 152 11.23 8.09 10.88
N SER A 153 9.89 8.01 10.81
CA SER A 153 9.07 7.99 9.58
C SER A 153 9.11 9.31 8.82
#